data_AF-A0A560LHA8-F1
#
_entry.id   AF-A0A560LHA8-F1
#
_cell.length_a   1.000
_cell.length_b   1.000
_cell.length_c   1.000
_cell.angle_alpha   90.00
_cell.angle_beta   90.00
_cell.angle_gamma   90.00
#
_symmetry.space_group_name_H-M   'P 1'
#
loop_
_entity.id
_entity.type
_entity.pdbx_description
1 polymer ?
#
loop_
_entity_poly.entity_id
_entity_poly.type
_entity_poly.pdbx_seq_one_letter_code
_entity_poly.pdbx_strand_id
1 'polypeptide(L)'
;MTDDNSAQGPNQSPNVERHKRKRIVVRRSGPYELEPGIAIVDHLGVPVAAEAPVRLCRCGQSQTKPFCDDSHVARGFTDARDPRRVPDKLEVYAGQQAFVFDNRGTCAHSAFCTDRLNSVFHLGEEPFVAPSGARLDDLINAVRRCPSGALGIGIGPERDADLSDTSRPPQIEISKDGPYRVTGRVELVDEGGTPVAQNAGASQEHASLCRCGSSLNKPFCSGMHWNVGFHDPVPDPLREPTLFEWAGGYPALLDMTRIFYSRYVPEDPLLSPLFAEMSPDHPERVAAWLSEVFGGPRLYTERYGGYRRMVSQHIGKEIRPEQRALWATYMVQSADDAGLPSDPEFRAAFVAYIEWGSRIAVENSGADAKPPPNMPVPRWWWVCNATPAARPSAIADDAQAVSETGVAWPGPDEAVQFEQHIRPLFRPMDRSSMLFAFDLWKEEDVARHSRQILARLEAGTMPCDGAWPAEQVALFARWAGAVKAPA
;
A
#
# COMPACT_ATOMS: atom_id res chain seq x y z
N MET A 1 12.17 -71.60 -18.87
CA MET A 1 12.62 -71.49 -17.47
C MET A 1 13.41 -70.19 -17.41
N THR A 2 12.67 -69.08 -17.41
CA THR A 2 12.34 -68.25 -16.22
C THR A 2 13.55 -67.45 -15.78
N ASP A 3 13.71 -66.27 -16.37
CA ASP A 3 14.36 -65.15 -15.70
C ASP A 3 13.34 -64.02 -15.59
N ASP A 4 13.06 -63.74 -14.33
CA ASP A 4 12.08 -62.84 -13.76
C ASP A 4 12.66 -61.41 -13.80
N ASN A 5 12.10 -60.54 -14.63
CA ASN A 5 12.45 -59.13 -14.64
C ASN A 5 11.23 -58.31 -14.21
N SER A 6 11.04 -58.26 -12.90
CA SER A 6 10.06 -57.45 -12.20
C SER A 6 10.31 -55.97 -12.48
N ALA A 7 9.51 -55.39 -13.37
CA ALA A 7 9.50 -53.95 -13.65
C ALA A 7 9.07 -53.19 -12.38
N GLN A 8 10.03 -52.44 -11.82
CA GLN A 8 9.78 -51.43 -10.80
C GLN A 8 8.88 -50.33 -11.37
N GLY A 9 7.69 -50.18 -10.79
CA GLY A 9 6.74 -49.13 -11.14
C GLY A 9 7.32 -47.73 -10.86
N PRO A 10 7.01 -46.71 -11.68
CA PRO A 10 7.56 -45.39 -11.49
C PRO A 10 6.92 -44.71 -10.27
N ASN A 11 7.75 -44.62 -9.23
CA ASN A 11 7.99 -43.45 -8.40
C ASN A 11 6.77 -42.59 -8.02
N GLN A 12 6.27 -42.84 -6.82
CA GLN A 12 5.32 -41.99 -6.10
C GLN A 12 5.82 -40.54 -6.06
N SER A 13 5.00 -39.62 -6.55
CA SER A 13 5.27 -38.18 -6.53
C SER A 13 5.58 -37.70 -5.10
N PRO A 14 6.55 -36.78 -4.92
CA PRO A 14 6.99 -36.36 -3.61
C PRO A 14 5.88 -35.55 -2.91
N ASN A 15 5.31 -36.17 -1.89
CA ASN A 15 4.88 -35.60 -0.62
C ASN A 15 4.69 -34.06 -0.61
N VAL A 16 3.53 -33.59 -1.06
CA VAL A 16 3.03 -32.25 -0.69
C VAL A 16 2.71 -32.34 0.80
N GLU A 17 3.64 -31.92 1.66
CA GLU A 17 3.33 -31.59 3.04
C GLU A 17 2.13 -30.63 3.00
N ARG A 18 0.94 -31.15 3.32
CA ARG A 18 -0.25 -30.33 3.58
C ARG A 18 0.08 -29.47 4.79
N HIS A 19 0.66 -28.29 4.57
CA HIS A 19 0.76 -27.28 5.62
C HIS A 19 -0.63 -27.13 6.24
N LYS A 20 -0.73 -27.41 7.53
CA LYS A 20 -1.97 -27.31 8.29
C LYS A 20 -2.57 -25.93 8.03
N ARG A 21 -3.80 -25.88 7.49
CA ARG A 21 -4.49 -24.62 7.21
C ARG A 21 -4.59 -23.82 8.50
N LYS A 22 -4.38 -22.51 8.39
CA LYS A 22 -4.63 -21.58 9.50
C LYS A 22 -6.11 -21.53 9.80
N ARG A 23 -6.47 -21.34 11.06
CA ARG A 23 -7.87 -21.35 11.50
C ARG A 23 -8.29 -20.02 12.11
N ILE A 24 -9.56 -19.70 11.91
CA ILE A 24 -10.29 -18.70 12.69
C ILE A 24 -11.36 -19.44 13.47
N VAL A 25 -11.31 -19.33 14.80
CA VAL A 25 -12.34 -19.86 15.69
C VAL A 25 -13.47 -18.85 15.79
N VAL A 26 -14.66 -19.26 15.39
CA VAL A 26 -15.89 -18.48 15.47
C VAL A 26 -16.54 -18.77 16.82
N ARG A 27 -16.27 -17.93 17.82
CA ARG A 27 -16.81 -18.10 19.18
C ARG A 27 -18.32 -18.00 19.18
N ARG A 28 -19.01 -18.77 20.03
CA ARG A 28 -20.48 -18.73 20.10
C ARG A 28 -20.92 -17.37 20.65
N SER A 29 -21.76 -16.66 19.89
CA SER A 29 -22.19 -15.28 20.22
C SER A 29 -21.06 -14.33 20.65
N GLY A 30 -19.82 -14.60 20.23
CA GLY A 30 -18.61 -13.87 20.62
C GLY A 30 -17.79 -13.37 19.44
N PRO A 31 -16.49 -13.06 19.66
CA PRO A 31 -15.57 -12.59 18.63
C PRO A 31 -15.09 -13.69 17.67
N TYR A 32 -14.32 -13.29 16.67
CA TYR A 32 -13.45 -14.20 15.93
C TYR A 32 -12.09 -14.29 16.63
N GLU A 33 -11.59 -15.49 16.88
CA GLU A 33 -10.25 -15.72 17.43
C GLU A 33 -9.32 -16.24 16.34
N LEU A 34 -8.20 -15.56 16.12
CA LEU A 34 -7.28 -15.87 15.04
C LEU A 34 -6.14 -16.76 15.55
N GLU A 35 -5.78 -17.78 14.77
CA GLU A 35 -4.50 -18.46 14.96
C GLU A 35 -3.31 -17.56 14.59
N PRO A 36 -2.16 -17.72 15.25
CA PRO A 36 -0.93 -17.02 14.89
C PRO A 36 -0.52 -17.24 13.43
N GLY A 37 -0.07 -16.16 12.78
CA GLY A 37 0.42 -16.16 11.40
C GLY A 37 -0.63 -15.85 10.33
N ILE A 38 -1.82 -15.37 10.73
CA ILE A 38 -2.76 -14.72 9.82
C ILE A 38 -2.47 -13.21 9.85
N ALA A 39 -2.05 -12.63 8.72
CA ALA A 39 -1.78 -11.20 8.65
C ALA A 39 -3.09 -10.39 8.72
N ILE A 40 -3.04 -9.20 9.33
CA ILE A 40 -4.18 -8.27 9.37
C ILE A 40 -3.77 -6.97 8.71
N VAL A 41 -4.58 -6.52 7.75
CA VAL A 41 -4.40 -5.24 7.07
C VAL A 41 -5.68 -4.43 7.12
N ASP A 42 -5.57 -3.11 7.12
CA ASP A 42 -6.72 -2.24 6.94
C ASP A 42 -7.12 -2.14 5.45
N HIS A 43 -8.18 -1.37 5.18
CA HIS A 43 -8.70 -1.14 3.83
C HIS A 43 -7.73 -0.42 2.90
N LEU A 44 -6.67 0.21 3.44
CA LEU A 44 -5.61 0.88 2.69
C LEU A 44 -4.41 -0.04 2.44
N GLY A 45 -4.49 -1.31 2.88
CA GLY A 45 -3.42 -2.29 2.78
C GLY A 45 -2.30 -2.08 3.80
N VAL A 46 -2.53 -1.27 4.84
CA VAL A 46 -1.56 -1.02 5.90
C VAL A 46 -1.65 -2.14 6.94
N PRO A 47 -0.51 -2.75 7.34
CA PRO A 47 -0.51 -3.75 8.40
C PRO A 47 -1.08 -3.19 9.72
N VAL A 48 -1.99 -3.93 10.33
CA VAL A 48 -2.54 -3.61 11.65
C VAL A 48 -1.79 -4.41 12.70
N ALA A 49 -1.13 -3.71 13.62
CA ALA A 49 -0.47 -4.32 14.75
C ALA A 49 -1.51 -5.03 15.65
N ALA A 50 -1.25 -6.29 15.98
CA ALA A 50 -2.13 -7.10 16.82
C ALA A 50 -1.29 -7.97 17.76
N GLU A 51 -1.57 -7.88 19.05
CA GLU A 51 -0.94 -8.72 20.07
C GLU A 51 -1.77 -9.98 20.30
N ALA A 52 -1.10 -11.14 20.42
CA ALA A 52 -1.79 -12.40 20.68
C ALA A 52 -2.25 -12.48 22.16
N PRO A 53 -3.46 -13.02 22.45
CA PRO A 53 -4.41 -13.60 21.52
C PRO A 53 -5.22 -12.53 20.76
N VAL A 54 -5.32 -12.69 19.44
CA VAL A 54 -6.05 -11.72 18.59
C VAL A 54 -7.53 -12.08 18.53
N ARG A 55 -8.37 -11.17 19.02
CA ARG A 55 -9.84 -11.27 19.01
C ARG A 55 -10.44 -10.14 18.18
N LEU A 56 -11.12 -10.47 17.09
CA LEU A 56 -11.79 -9.49 16.22
C LEU A 56 -13.28 -9.33 16.56
N CYS A 57 -13.74 -8.08 16.56
CA CYS A 57 -15.13 -7.74 16.85
C CYS A 57 -16.08 -8.24 15.76
N ARG A 58 -17.04 -9.08 16.14
CA ARG A 58 -18.12 -9.54 15.24
C ARG A 58 -19.44 -8.76 15.42
N CYS A 59 -19.63 -8.15 16.58
CA CYS A 59 -20.91 -7.55 16.97
C CYS A 59 -21.12 -6.11 16.49
N GLY A 60 -20.09 -5.46 15.95
CA GLY A 60 -20.14 -4.07 15.49
C GLY A 60 -20.19 -3.02 16.61
N GLN A 61 -20.15 -3.41 17.90
CA GLN A 61 -20.34 -2.51 19.03
C GLN A 61 -19.07 -2.25 19.86
N SER A 62 -17.94 -2.84 19.48
CA SER A 62 -16.68 -2.60 20.22
C SER A 62 -16.22 -1.15 20.13
N GLN A 63 -15.58 -0.64 21.18
CA GLN A 63 -14.96 0.70 21.20
C GLN A 63 -13.52 0.67 20.69
N THR A 64 -12.89 -0.50 20.64
CA THR A 64 -11.51 -0.71 20.17
C THR A 64 -11.46 -1.46 18.84
N LYS A 65 -12.49 -1.25 17.99
CA LYS A 65 -12.54 -1.85 16.64
C LYS A 65 -11.20 -1.62 15.91
N PRO A 66 -10.70 -2.63 15.18
CA PRO A 66 -11.35 -3.88 14.82
C PRO A 66 -11.35 -4.97 15.91
N PHE A 67 -10.74 -4.72 17.06
CA PHE A 67 -10.59 -5.71 18.13
C PHE A 67 -11.85 -5.83 18.99
N CYS A 68 -11.95 -6.93 19.74
CA CYS A 68 -13.05 -7.16 20.68
C CYS A 68 -12.67 -6.68 22.08
N ASP A 69 -13.53 -5.85 22.67
CA ASP A 69 -13.50 -5.36 24.05
C ASP A 69 -14.62 -5.97 24.92
N ASP A 70 -15.18 -7.09 24.47
CA ASP A 70 -16.26 -7.82 25.13
C ASP A 70 -17.61 -7.08 25.23
N SER A 71 -17.76 -5.95 24.51
CA SER A 71 -19.05 -5.22 24.36
C SER A 71 -20.21 -6.08 23.86
N HIS A 72 -19.92 -7.20 23.19
CA HIS A 72 -20.92 -8.14 22.69
C HIS A 72 -21.77 -8.78 23.80
N VAL A 73 -21.22 -8.95 25.01
CA VAL A 73 -21.92 -9.53 26.16
C VAL A 73 -23.02 -8.58 26.64
N ALA A 74 -22.65 -7.34 26.94
CA ALA A 74 -23.59 -6.32 27.42
C ALA A 74 -24.66 -5.97 26.38
N ARG A 75 -24.34 -6.09 25.09
CA ARG A 75 -25.26 -5.81 23.97
C ARG A 75 -26.09 -7.02 23.52
N GLY A 76 -25.94 -8.17 24.17
CA GLY A 76 -26.73 -9.37 23.87
C GLY A 76 -26.56 -9.85 22.42
N PHE A 77 -25.36 -9.75 21.87
CA PHE A 77 -25.09 -10.17 20.50
C PHE A 77 -25.38 -11.67 20.33
N THR A 78 -25.94 -12.03 19.18
CA THR A 78 -26.24 -13.42 18.81
C THR A 78 -25.66 -13.76 17.45
N ASP A 79 -25.15 -14.97 17.34
CA ASP A 79 -24.64 -15.56 16.10
C ASP A 79 -25.71 -16.29 15.28
N ALA A 80 -26.98 -16.24 15.69
CA ALA A 80 -28.09 -16.85 14.97
C ALA A 80 -28.20 -16.27 13.55
N ARG A 81 -28.42 -17.18 12.59
CA ARG A 81 -28.80 -16.84 11.21
C ARG A 81 -30.26 -16.41 11.18
N ASP A 82 -30.55 -15.34 10.44
CA ASP A 82 -31.93 -14.88 10.27
C ASP A 82 -32.68 -15.82 9.30
N PRO A 83 -33.93 -16.20 9.58
CA PRO A 83 -34.76 -16.95 8.64
C PRO A 83 -34.98 -16.25 7.30
N ARG A 84 -34.91 -14.90 7.27
CA ARG A 84 -35.06 -14.07 6.06
C ARG A 84 -33.79 -13.99 5.21
N ARG A 85 -32.70 -14.66 5.60
CA ARG A 85 -31.49 -14.70 4.77
C ARG A 85 -31.81 -15.27 3.39
N VAL A 86 -31.04 -14.87 2.39
CA VAL A 86 -31.10 -15.50 1.07
C VAL A 86 -30.74 -16.99 1.23
N PRO A 87 -31.60 -17.92 0.77
CA PRO A 87 -31.36 -19.35 0.91
C PRO A 87 -30.07 -19.80 0.21
N ASP A 88 -29.52 -20.93 0.68
CA ASP A 88 -28.46 -21.63 -0.03
C ASP A 88 -29.04 -22.24 -1.33
N LYS A 89 -28.68 -21.64 -2.46
CA LYS A 89 -29.10 -22.09 -3.78
C LYS A 89 -27.98 -21.79 -4.78
N LEU A 90 -27.32 -22.86 -5.25
CA LEU A 90 -26.32 -22.76 -6.31
C LEU A 90 -27.02 -22.76 -7.66
N GLU A 91 -26.87 -21.67 -8.39
CA GLU A 91 -27.34 -21.53 -9.76
C GLU A 91 -26.16 -21.67 -10.73
N VAL A 92 -26.40 -22.31 -11.86
CA VAL A 92 -25.39 -22.60 -12.87
C VAL A 92 -25.86 -22.04 -14.20
N TYR A 93 -25.07 -21.13 -14.74
CA TYR A 93 -25.35 -20.40 -15.98
C TYR A 93 -24.41 -20.91 -17.06
N ALA A 94 -24.96 -21.47 -18.14
CA ALA A 94 -24.18 -21.96 -19.26
C ALA A 94 -23.84 -20.84 -20.24
N GLY A 95 -22.57 -20.75 -20.64
CA GLY A 95 -22.10 -19.89 -21.72
C GLY A 95 -21.47 -20.69 -22.86
N GLN A 96 -21.05 -19.98 -23.91
CA GLN A 96 -20.37 -20.60 -25.04
C GLN A 96 -18.96 -21.12 -24.70
N GLN A 97 -18.27 -20.47 -23.75
CA GLN A 97 -16.87 -20.78 -23.39
C GLN A 97 -16.73 -21.37 -21.99
N ALA A 98 -17.67 -21.09 -21.08
CA ALA A 98 -17.61 -21.49 -19.69
C ALA A 98 -19.00 -21.47 -19.03
N PHE A 99 -19.08 -22.12 -17.88
CA PHE A 99 -20.20 -22.09 -16.96
C PHE A 99 -19.85 -21.18 -15.78
N VAL A 100 -20.80 -20.33 -15.37
CA VAL A 100 -20.67 -19.49 -14.18
C VAL A 100 -21.58 -20.03 -13.09
N PHE A 101 -21.03 -20.15 -11.89
CA PHE A 101 -21.71 -20.60 -10.69
C PHE A 101 -21.98 -19.38 -9.82
N ASP A 102 -23.20 -19.24 -9.32
CA ASP A 102 -23.57 -18.16 -8.41
C ASP A 102 -24.41 -18.73 -7.25
N ASN A 103 -24.05 -18.35 -6.04
CA ASN A 103 -24.87 -18.61 -4.87
C ASN A 103 -25.15 -17.31 -4.12
N ARG A 104 -26.35 -16.77 -4.34
CA ARG A 104 -26.78 -15.52 -3.71
C ARG A 104 -26.85 -15.59 -2.20
N GLY A 105 -27.03 -16.78 -1.62
CA GLY A 105 -26.93 -16.99 -0.17
C GLY A 105 -25.54 -16.66 0.38
N THR A 106 -24.49 -16.78 -0.43
CA THR A 106 -23.09 -16.48 -0.07
C THR A 106 -22.72 -15.02 -0.37
N CYS A 107 -23.50 -14.31 -1.20
CA CYS A 107 -23.15 -12.99 -1.69
C CYS A 107 -23.12 -11.94 -0.56
N ALA A 108 -22.01 -11.21 -0.45
CA ALA A 108 -21.91 -10.06 0.45
C ALA A 108 -22.44 -8.74 -0.16
N HIS A 109 -22.99 -8.80 -1.39
CA HIS A 109 -23.51 -7.66 -2.15
C HIS A 109 -22.51 -6.50 -2.29
N SER A 110 -21.25 -6.81 -2.60
CA SER A 110 -20.19 -5.80 -2.73
C SER A 110 -20.17 -5.06 -4.08
N ALA A 111 -21.05 -5.41 -5.02
CA ALA A 111 -21.11 -4.87 -6.39
C ALA A 111 -19.85 -5.08 -7.27
N PHE A 112 -18.80 -5.75 -6.76
CA PHE A 112 -17.54 -5.99 -7.49
C PHE A 112 -17.72 -6.62 -8.88
N CYS A 113 -18.71 -7.49 -9.06
CA CYS A 113 -18.99 -8.13 -10.35
C CYS A 113 -19.80 -7.22 -11.29
N THR A 114 -20.83 -6.55 -10.77
CA THR A 114 -21.70 -5.65 -11.55
C THR A 114 -20.98 -4.39 -11.97
N ASP A 115 -20.07 -3.86 -11.16
CA ASP A 115 -19.35 -2.62 -11.46
C ASP A 115 -18.25 -2.83 -12.50
N ARG A 116 -17.63 -4.02 -12.51
CA ARG A 116 -16.46 -4.32 -13.36
C ARG A 116 -16.78 -5.07 -14.64
N LEU A 117 -17.87 -5.83 -14.67
CA LEU A 117 -18.24 -6.65 -15.82
C LEU A 117 -19.75 -6.69 -16.01
N ASN A 118 -20.37 -5.51 -16.15
CA ASN A 118 -21.81 -5.34 -16.33
C ASN A 118 -22.37 -5.97 -17.63
N SER A 119 -21.50 -6.32 -18.59
CA SER A 119 -21.87 -7.10 -19.77
C SER A 119 -22.16 -8.56 -19.45
N VAL A 120 -21.73 -9.05 -18.29
CA VAL A 120 -21.98 -10.41 -17.79
C VAL A 120 -22.90 -10.41 -16.58
N PHE A 121 -22.76 -9.46 -15.65
CA PHE A 121 -23.49 -9.43 -14.39
C PHE A 121 -24.45 -8.23 -14.35
N HIS A 122 -25.75 -8.49 -14.44
CA HIS A 122 -26.76 -7.46 -14.66
C HIS A 122 -27.52 -7.09 -13.38
N LEU A 123 -27.35 -5.87 -12.88
CA LEU A 123 -28.06 -5.44 -11.68
C LEU A 123 -29.55 -5.20 -12.00
N GLY A 124 -30.44 -5.95 -11.35
CA GLY A 124 -31.90 -5.77 -11.46
C GLY A 124 -32.56 -6.46 -12.66
N GLU A 125 -31.81 -7.29 -13.39
CA GLU A 125 -32.30 -8.05 -14.55
C GLU A 125 -32.15 -9.56 -14.34
N GLU A 126 -32.99 -10.33 -15.02
CA GLU A 126 -32.93 -11.80 -15.05
C GLU A 126 -32.85 -12.32 -16.50
N PRO A 127 -31.95 -13.27 -16.82
CA PRO A 127 -31.00 -13.90 -15.91
C PRO A 127 -29.92 -12.92 -15.43
N PHE A 128 -29.59 -12.98 -14.13
CA PHE A 128 -28.54 -12.13 -13.56
C PHE A 128 -27.18 -12.28 -14.26
N VAL A 129 -26.85 -13.50 -14.70
CA VAL A 129 -25.56 -13.83 -15.33
C VAL A 129 -25.74 -14.18 -16.81
N ALA A 130 -24.99 -13.50 -17.67
CA ALA A 130 -24.82 -13.82 -19.08
C ALA A 130 -23.34 -14.19 -19.36
N PRO A 131 -22.91 -15.45 -19.14
CA PRO A 131 -21.49 -15.84 -19.21
C PRO A 131 -20.81 -15.56 -20.56
N SER A 132 -21.58 -15.46 -21.65
CA SER A 132 -21.06 -15.16 -23.00
C SER A 132 -20.88 -13.67 -23.29
N GLY A 133 -21.12 -12.80 -22.30
CA GLY A 133 -21.06 -11.34 -22.44
C GLY A 133 -19.65 -10.73 -22.35
N ALA A 134 -18.62 -11.55 -22.13
CA ALA A 134 -17.23 -11.10 -22.07
C ALA A 134 -16.27 -12.18 -22.55
N ARG A 135 -14.99 -11.82 -22.72
CA ARG A 135 -13.93 -12.78 -22.95
C ARG A 135 -13.70 -13.64 -21.71
N LEU A 136 -13.21 -14.86 -21.90
CA LEU A 136 -13.01 -15.83 -20.81
C LEU A 136 -12.03 -15.33 -19.73
N ASP A 137 -10.97 -14.64 -20.13
CA ASP A 137 -9.98 -14.04 -19.23
C ASP A 137 -10.62 -12.97 -18.32
N ASP A 138 -11.41 -12.08 -18.88
CA ASP A 138 -12.15 -11.06 -18.12
C ASP A 138 -13.16 -11.69 -17.15
N LEU A 139 -13.86 -12.75 -17.60
CA LEU A 139 -14.82 -13.49 -16.79
C LEU A 139 -14.14 -14.19 -15.60
N ILE A 140 -13.03 -14.90 -15.84
CA ILE A 140 -12.23 -15.54 -14.78
C ILE A 140 -11.77 -14.49 -13.76
N ASN A 141 -11.27 -13.35 -14.23
CA ASN A 141 -10.81 -12.26 -13.37
C ASN A 141 -11.95 -11.68 -12.52
N ALA A 142 -13.14 -11.50 -13.09
CA ALA A 142 -14.31 -11.02 -12.36
C ALA A 142 -14.75 -12.02 -11.27
N VAL A 143 -14.79 -13.32 -11.59
CA VAL A 143 -15.12 -14.40 -10.64
C VAL A 143 -14.12 -14.45 -9.49
N ARG A 144 -12.81 -14.47 -9.79
CA ARG A 144 -11.74 -14.49 -8.78
C ARG A 144 -11.75 -13.28 -7.85
N ARG A 145 -12.25 -12.14 -8.32
CA ARG A 145 -12.37 -10.89 -7.55
C ARG A 145 -13.64 -10.81 -6.71
N CYS A 146 -14.53 -11.81 -6.74
CA CYS A 146 -15.73 -11.87 -5.88
C CYS A 146 -15.34 -11.97 -4.40
N PRO A 147 -15.48 -10.92 -3.56
CA PRO A 147 -14.91 -10.95 -2.21
C PRO A 147 -15.54 -11.97 -1.25
N SER A 148 -16.80 -12.34 -1.51
CA SER A 148 -17.51 -13.30 -0.67
C SER A 148 -17.31 -14.75 -1.12
N GLY A 149 -16.71 -14.98 -2.30
CA GLY A 149 -16.59 -16.33 -2.85
C GLY A 149 -17.92 -16.93 -3.29
N ALA A 150 -18.90 -16.09 -3.62
CA ALA A 150 -20.22 -16.52 -4.10
C ALA A 150 -20.20 -16.98 -5.57
N LEU A 151 -19.22 -16.48 -6.34
CA LEU A 151 -19.05 -16.82 -7.74
C LEU A 151 -18.04 -17.95 -7.92
N GLY A 152 -18.26 -18.76 -8.95
CA GLY A 152 -17.32 -19.76 -9.46
C GLY A 152 -17.40 -19.86 -10.97
N ILE A 153 -16.42 -20.52 -11.57
CA ILE A 153 -16.36 -20.77 -13.01
C ILE A 153 -15.87 -22.20 -13.28
N GLY A 154 -16.30 -22.78 -14.39
CA GLY A 154 -15.80 -24.04 -14.92
C GLY A 154 -15.93 -24.08 -16.43
N ILE A 155 -15.06 -24.84 -17.10
CA ILE A 155 -15.19 -25.07 -18.55
C ILE A 155 -16.38 -26.00 -18.83
N GLY A 156 -16.64 -26.94 -17.92
CA GLY A 156 -17.81 -27.82 -17.92
C GLY A 156 -18.86 -27.39 -16.88
N PRO A 157 -19.93 -28.20 -16.71
CA PRO A 157 -21.00 -27.93 -15.75
C PRO A 157 -20.60 -28.14 -14.29
N GLU A 158 -19.31 -28.33 -14.01
CA GLU A 158 -18.73 -28.45 -12.67
C GLU A 158 -17.80 -27.28 -12.38
N ARG A 159 -17.82 -26.79 -11.14
CA ARG A 159 -16.94 -25.69 -10.70
C ARG A 159 -15.49 -26.16 -10.73
N ASP A 160 -14.64 -25.41 -11.42
CA ASP A 160 -13.20 -25.61 -11.42
C ASP A 160 -12.57 -24.69 -10.36
N ALA A 161 -11.94 -25.28 -9.33
CA ALA A 161 -11.34 -24.52 -8.24
C ALA A 161 -10.09 -23.73 -8.68
N ASP A 162 -9.32 -24.24 -9.65
CA ASP A 162 -8.10 -23.59 -10.12
C ASP A 162 -8.42 -22.39 -11.02
N LEU A 163 -9.53 -22.46 -11.76
CA LEU A 163 -10.06 -21.30 -12.48
C LEU A 163 -10.75 -20.31 -11.55
N SER A 164 -11.54 -20.79 -10.59
CA SER A 164 -12.36 -19.93 -9.73
C SER A 164 -11.58 -19.19 -8.65
N ASP A 165 -10.52 -19.81 -8.11
CA ASP A 165 -9.80 -19.29 -6.94
C ASP A 165 -8.39 -18.81 -7.32
N THR A 166 -7.76 -18.04 -6.42
CA THR A 166 -6.36 -17.58 -6.57
C THR A 166 -5.59 -17.89 -5.30
N SER A 167 -4.44 -18.54 -5.42
CA SER A 167 -3.61 -18.83 -4.25
C SER A 167 -3.05 -17.53 -3.64
N ARG A 168 -3.44 -17.23 -2.39
CA ARG A 168 -2.99 -16.06 -1.62
C ARG A 168 -2.46 -16.49 -0.26
N PRO A 169 -1.62 -15.68 0.41
CA PRO A 169 -1.25 -15.93 1.79
C PRO A 169 -2.47 -15.76 2.73
N PRO A 170 -2.47 -16.44 3.89
CA PRO A 170 -3.45 -16.21 4.95
C PRO A 170 -3.46 -14.74 5.40
N GLN A 171 -4.58 -14.04 5.16
CA GLN A 171 -4.74 -12.64 5.51
C GLN A 171 -6.20 -12.32 5.81
N ILE A 172 -6.40 -11.32 6.67
CA ILE A 172 -7.66 -10.63 6.90
C ILE A 172 -7.50 -9.16 6.52
N GLU A 173 -8.26 -8.72 5.53
CA GLU A 173 -8.45 -7.29 5.23
C GLU A 173 -9.68 -6.78 5.99
N ILE A 174 -9.49 -5.68 6.71
CA ILE A 174 -10.56 -4.94 7.38
C ILE A 174 -11.10 -3.94 6.36
N SER A 175 -12.14 -4.32 5.61
CA SER A 175 -12.70 -3.41 4.60
C SER A 175 -13.40 -2.22 5.25
N LYS A 176 -13.27 -1.03 4.65
CA LYS A 176 -13.83 0.23 5.17
C LYS A 176 -15.33 0.07 5.40
N ASP A 177 -15.78 0.34 6.62
CA ASP A 177 -17.20 0.31 7.00
C ASP A 177 -17.92 -1.01 6.64
N GLY A 178 -17.15 -2.10 6.50
CA GLY A 178 -17.60 -3.32 5.85
C GLY A 178 -17.16 -4.61 6.55
N PRO A 179 -17.28 -5.76 5.88
CA PRO A 179 -16.87 -7.06 6.42
C PRO A 179 -15.36 -7.20 6.62
N TYR A 180 -14.96 -8.26 7.31
CA TYR A 180 -13.60 -8.79 7.19
C TYR A 180 -13.52 -9.64 5.92
N ARG A 181 -12.55 -9.39 5.04
CA ARG A 181 -12.27 -10.23 3.87
C ARG A 181 -11.11 -11.15 4.18
N VAL A 182 -11.36 -12.45 4.18
CA VAL A 182 -10.39 -13.48 4.51
C VAL A 182 -9.88 -14.09 3.22
N THR A 183 -8.57 -14.29 3.09
CA THR A 183 -7.93 -14.97 1.94
C THR A 183 -6.93 -16.04 2.40
N GLY A 184 -6.48 -16.87 1.48
CA GLY A 184 -5.42 -17.85 1.73
C GLY A 184 -5.87 -19.14 2.41
N ARG A 185 -7.07 -19.62 2.06
CA ARG A 185 -7.61 -20.92 2.48
C ARG A 185 -7.67 -21.10 4.00
N VAL A 186 -7.95 -20.02 4.72
CA VAL A 186 -8.15 -20.03 6.17
C VAL A 186 -9.45 -20.75 6.51
N GLU A 187 -9.37 -21.74 7.39
CA GLU A 187 -10.50 -22.56 7.79
C GLU A 187 -11.29 -21.89 8.92
N LEU A 188 -12.62 -21.89 8.82
CA LEU A 188 -13.50 -21.38 9.85
C LEU A 188 -14.00 -22.56 10.68
N VAL A 189 -13.75 -22.54 11.98
CA VAL A 189 -14.18 -23.60 12.90
C VAL A 189 -14.95 -23.02 14.08
N ASP A 190 -15.82 -23.80 14.72
CA ASP A 190 -16.41 -23.45 16.00
C ASP A 190 -15.45 -23.68 17.17
N GLU A 191 -15.92 -23.44 18.39
CA GLU A 191 -15.15 -23.62 19.63
C GLU A 191 -14.71 -25.08 19.87
N GLY A 192 -15.43 -26.05 19.31
CA GLY A 192 -15.11 -27.47 19.36
C GLY A 192 -14.15 -27.91 18.24
N GLY A 193 -13.80 -27.01 17.31
CA GLY A 193 -12.98 -27.33 16.14
C GLY A 193 -13.77 -27.90 14.97
N THR A 194 -15.10 -27.88 15.01
CA THR A 194 -15.95 -28.34 13.91
C THR A 194 -15.99 -27.27 12.81
N PRO A 195 -15.80 -27.61 11.53
CA PRO A 195 -15.89 -26.65 10.43
C PRO A 195 -17.25 -25.95 10.38
N VAL A 196 -17.22 -24.63 10.18
CA VAL A 196 -18.44 -23.83 9.99
C VAL A 196 -19.05 -24.15 8.62
N ALA A 197 -20.32 -24.55 8.61
CA ALA A 197 -21.03 -24.85 7.37
C ALA A 197 -21.08 -23.66 6.41
N GLN A 198 -20.57 -23.87 5.20
CA GLN A 198 -20.63 -22.96 4.06
C GLN A 198 -21.73 -23.41 3.09
N ASN A 199 -22.24 -22.46 2.30
CA ASN A 199 -23.22 -22.73 1.26
C ASN A 199 -22.57 -23.46 0.06
N ALA A 200 -23.40 -24.11 -0.76
CA ALA A 200 -22.94 -24.83 -1.94
C ALA A 200 -22.16 -23.91 -2.91
N GLY A 201 -21.03 -24.41 -3.43
CA GLY A 201 -20.19 -23.67 -4.39
C GLY A 201 -19.35 -22.54 -3.79
N ALA A 202 -19.41 -22.31 -2.48
CA ALA A 202 -18.60 -21.29 -1.82
C ALA A 202 -17.10 -21.56 -1.99
N SER A 203 -16.33 -20.50 -2.26
CA SER A 203 -14.88 -20.60 -2.35
C SER A 203 -14.26 -21.12 -1.04
N GLN A 204 -13.22 -21.94 -1.22
CA GLN A 204 -12.39 -22.47 -0.14
C GLN A 204 -11.15 -21.63 0.10
N GLU A 205 -10.94 -20.57 -0.68
CA GLU A 205 -9.75 -19.74 -0.64
C GLU A 205 -10.01 -18.39 0.04
N HIS A 206 -11.18 -17.81 -0.16
CA HIS A 206 -11.59 -16.55 0.42
C HIS A 206 -13.06 -16.51 0.83
N ALA A 207 -13.37 -15.68 1.81
CA ALA A 207 -14.72 -15.45 2.32
C ALA A 207 -14.86 -14.04 2.92
N SER A 208 -16.10 -13.55 3.03
CA SER A 208 -16.42 -12.28 3.70
C SER A 208 -17.16 -12.54 5.02
N LEU A 209 -16.58 -12.14 6.15
CA LEU A 209 -17.13 -12.32 7.49
C LEU A 209 -17.81 -11.06 8.01
N CYS A 210 -18.94 -11.23 8.68
CA CYS A 210 -19.72 -10.14 9.24
C CYS A 210 -18.95 -9.43 10.37
N ARG A 211 -18.91 -8.10 10.29
CA ARG A 211 -18.30 -7.26 11.32
C ARG A 211 -19.29 -6.32 12.02
N CYS A 212 -20.42 -6.03 11.38
CA CYS A 212 -21.41 -5.07 11.87
C CYS A 212 -22.40 -5.63 12.91
N GLY A 213 -22.37 -6.94 13.19
CA GLY A 213 -23.34 -7.62 14.06
C GLY A 213 -24.72 -7.90 13.44
N SER A 214 -25.04 -7.30 12.30
CA SER A 214 -26.41 -7.31 11.74
C SER A 214 -26.60 -8.20 10.51
N SER A 215 -25.58 -8.98 10.10
CA SER A 215 -25.72 -9.90 8.96
C SER A 215 -26.86 -10.91 9.17
N LEU A 216 -27.61 -11.20 8.10
CA LEU A 216 -28.63 -12.23 8.10
C LEU A 216 -28.02 -13.64 7.98
N ASN A 217 -26.81 -13.76 7.45
CA ASN A 217 -26.14 -15.03 7.17
C ASN A 217 -24.88 -15.27 8.04
N LYS A 218 -24.94 -14.92 9.33
CA LYS A 218 -23.78 -15.06 10.25
C LYS A 218 -23.19 -16.49 10.22
N PRO A 219 -21.85 -16.62 10.29
CA PRO A 219 -20.85 -15.56 10.46
C PRO A 219 -20.47 -14.83 9.17
N PHE A 220 -21.06 -15.17 8.03
CA PHE A 220 -20.77 -14.53 6.74
C PHE A 220 -21.47 -13.18 6.62
N CYS A 221 -20.93 -12.28 5.81
CA CYS A 221 -21.54 -10.99 5.53
C CYS A 221 -22.67 -11.14 4.50
N SER A 222 -23.83 -10.57 4.79
CA SER A 222 -24.97 -10.52 3.85
C SER A 222 -25.21 -9.11 3.27
N GLY A 223 -24.24 -8.21 3.37
CA GLY A 223 -24.40 -6.81 2.92
C GLY A 223 -25.13 -5.87 3.91
N MET A 224 -25.72 -6.39 5.00
CA MET A 224 -26.52 -5.59 5.95
C MET A 224 -25.80 -4.41 6.61
N HIS A 225 -24.47 -4.34 6.54
CA HIS A 225 -23.68 -3.21 7.08
C HIS A 225 -24.06 -1.88 6.42
N TRP A 226 -24.44 -1.88 5.14
CA TRP A 226 -24.99 -0.71 4.45
C TRP A 226 -26.31 -0.25 5.07
N ASN A 227 -27.26 -1.18 5.24
CA ASN A 227 -28.60 -0.87 5.73
C ASN A 227 -28.61 -0.38 7.18
N VAL A 228 -27.68 -0.84 8.01
CA VAL A 228 -27.57 -0.40 9.40
C VAL A 228 -26.61 0.78 9.59
N GLY A 229 -26.05 1.32 8.50
CA GLY A 229 -25.09 2.43 8.55
C GLY A 229 -23.89 2.11 9.45
N PHE A 230 -23.33 0.91 9.33
CA PHE A 230 -22.15 0.55 10.11
C PHE A 230 -20.95 1.39 9.66
N HIS A 231 -20.23 1.98 10.62
CA HIS A 231 -19.03 2.78 10.37
C HIS A 231 -17.91 2.38 11.31
N ASP A 232 -16.69 2.40 10.81
CA ASP A 232 -15.48 2.35 11.61
C ASP A 232 -15.18 3.70 12.27
N PRO A 233 -14.53 3.70 13.45
CA PRO A 233 -14.01 4.94 14.01
C PRO A 233 -12.92 5.50 13.09
N VAL A 234 -13.12 6.73 12.61
CA VAL A 234 -12.07 7.52 11.95
C VAL A 234 -11.25 8.22 13.05
N PRO A 235 -9.92 8.02 13.13
CA PRO A 235 -9.10 8.60 14.20
C PRO A 235 -9.20 10.13 14.32
N ASP A 236 -9.46 10.81 13.20
CA ASP A 236 -9.76 12.24 13.15
C ASP A 236 -10.59 12.55 11.87
N PRO A 237 -11.91 12.82 11.98
CA PRO A 237 -12.75 13.14 10.83
C PRO A 237 -12.53 14.56 10.28
N LEU A 238 -11.80 15.42 11.00
CA LEU A 238 -11.48 16.79 10.57
C LEU A 238 -10.09 16.87 9.92
N ARG A 239 -9.30 15.80 9.97
CA ARG A 239 -8.00 15.72 9.32
C ARG A 239 -8.13 15.67 7.80
N GLU A 240 -7.33 16.47 7.12
CA GLU A 240 -7.15 16.35 5.67
C GLU A 240 -6.50 14.99 5.33
N PRO A 241 -7.14 14.15 4.48
CA PRO A 241 -6.59 12.86 4.10
C PRO A 241 -5.30 13.05 3.31
N THR A 242 -4.38 12.09 3.37
CA THR A 242 -3.23 12.07 2.46
C THR A 242 -3.68 11.70 1.04
N LEU A 243 -2.84 11.96 0.03
CA LEU A 243 -3.09 11.48 -1.34
C LEU A 243 -3.16 9.94 -1.39
N PHE A 244 -2.40 9.25 -0.54
CA PHE A 244 -2.43 7.79 -0.43
C PHE A 244 -3.79 7.30 0.07
N GLU A 245 -4.33 7.91 1.13
CA GLU A 245 -5.64 7.57 1.68
C GLU A 245 -6.76 7.86 0.68
N TRP A 246 -6.68 9.03 0.02
CA TRP A 246 -7.66 9.42 -0.98
C TRP A 246 -7.65 8.51 -2.20
N ALA A 247 -6.46 8.12 -2.68
CA ALA A 247 -6.31 7.21 -3.81
C ALA A 247 -6.88 5.80 -3.54
N GLY A 248 -7.18 5.45 -2.29
CA GLY A 248 -7.62 4.10 -1.89
C GLY A 248 -6.48 3.20 -1.39
N GLY A 249 -5.35 3.78 -1.00
CA GLY A 249 -4.22 3.10 -0.40
C GLY A 249 -3.41 2.24 -1.36
N TYR A 250 -2.64 1.31 -0.79
CA TYR A 250 -1.75 0.43 -1.54
C TYR A 250 -2.49 -0.47 -2.55
N PRO A 251 -3.66 -1.07 -2.23
CA PRO A 251 -4.38 -1.92 -3.18
C PRO A 251 -4.78 -1.18 -4.47
N ALA A 252 -5.26 0.06 -4.37
CA ALA A 252 -5.65 0.86 -5.53
C ALA A 252 -4.44 1.23 -6.40
N LEU A 253 -3.34 1.67 -5.77
CA LEU A 253 -2.09 1.96 -6.47
C LEU A 253 -1.48 0.71 -7.12
N LEU A 254 -1.61 -0.46 -6.49
CA LEU A 254 -1.16 -1.73 -7.06
C LEU A 254 -1.99 -2.17 -8.26
N ASP A 255 -3.33 -2.04 -8.19
CA ASP A 255 -4.18 -2.33 -9.35
C ASP A 255 -3.83 -1.40 -10.53
N MET A 256 -3.60 -0.10 -10.26
CA MET A 256 -3.12 0.86 -11.26
C MET A 256 -1.78 0.46 -11.88
N THR A 257 -0.74 0.17 -11.08
CA THR A 257 0.57 -0.19 -11.64
C THR A 257 0.51 -1.52 -12.37
N ARG A 258 -0.31 -2.48 -11.93
CA ARG A 258 -0.51 -3.73 -12.66
C ARG A 258 -1.10 -3.49 -14.04
N ILE A 259 -2.15 -2.67 -14.15
CA ILE A 259 -2.73 -2.29 -15.45
C ILE A 259 -1.67 -1.66 -16.35
N PHE A 260 -0.89 -0.71 -15.81
CA PHE A 260 0.19 -0.05 -16.55
C PHE A 260 1.18 -1.08 -17.15
N TYR A 261 1.70 -1.97 -16.32
CA TYR A 261 2.74 -2.93 -16.73
C TYR A 261 2.22 -4.13 -17.52
N SER A 262 0.95 -4.54 -17.35
CA SER A 262 0.39 -5.71 -18.04
C SER A 262 -0.29 -5.37 -19.37
N ARG A 263 -0.78 -4.14 -19.52
CA ARG A 263 -1.52 -3.69 -20.71
C ARG A 263 -0.69 -2.70 -21.53
N TYR A 264 -0.39 -1.54 -20.97
CA TYR A 264 0.19 -0.42 -21.73
C TYR A 264 1.65 -0.63 -22.12
N VAL A 265 2.49 -1.09 -21.18
CA VAL A 265 3.92 -1.32 -21.43
C VAL A 265 4.20 -2.32 -22.57
N PRO A 266 3.60 -3.54 -22.60
CA PRO A 266 3.90 -4.51 -23.64
C PRO A 266 3.35 -4.11 -25.03
N GLU A 267 2.29 -3.31 -25.08
CA GLU A 267 1.67 -2.86 -26.34
C GLU A 267 2.45 -1.69 -26.99
N ASP A 268 3.25 -0.93 -26.23
CA ASP A 268 3.96 0.24 -26.72
C ASP A 268 5.40 -0.07 -27.20
N PRO A 269 5.75 0.18 -28.47
CA PRO A 269 7.08 -0.13 -29.02
C PRO A 269 8.25 0.63 -28.38
N LEU A 270 8.01 1.79 -27.75
CA LEU A 270 9.06 2.61 -27.13
C LEU A 270 9.27 2.27 -25.66
N LEU A 271 8.23 1.82 -24.96
CA LEU A 271 8.31 1.40 -23.56
C LEU A 271 8.65 -0.07 -23.39
N SER A 272 8.13 -0.96 -24.23
CA SER A 272 8.33 -2.41 -24.12
C SER A 272 9.82 -2.80 -23.98
N PRO A 273 10.77 -2.28 -24.81
CA PRO A 273 12.19 -2.57 -24.65
C PRO A 273 12.80 -2.07 -23.33
N LEU A 274 12.31 -0.95 -22.79
CA LEU A 274 12.82 -0.36 -21.55
C LEU A 274 12.56 -1.26 -20.33
N PHE A 275 11.46 -2.02 -20.38
CA PHE A 275 10.99 -2.88 -19.29
C PHE A 275 11.15 -4.38 -19.59
N ALA A 276 11.80 -4.77 -20.69
CA ALA A 276 11.91 -6.17 -21.10
C ALA A 276 12.56 -7.09 -20.06
N GLU A 277 13.47 -6.56 -19.24
CA GLU A 277 14.17 -7.29 -18.17
C GLU A 277 13.63 -6.98 -16.76
N MET A 278 12.43 -6.38 -16.67
CA MET A 278 11.87 -6.03 -15.37
C MET A 278 11.57 -7.29 -14.54
N SER A 279 11.77 -7.19 -13.22
CA SER A 279 11.36 -8.24 -12.29
C SER A 279 9.83 -8.40 -12.31
N PRO A 280 9.28 -9.62 -12.15
CA PRO A 280 7.83 -9.83 -12.09
C PRO A 280 7.13 -9.04 -10.98
N ASP A 281 7.84 -8.70 -9.90
CA ASP A 281 7.33 -7.90 -8.78
C ASP A 281 7.51 -6.37 -8.96
N HIS A 282 7.84 -5.92 -10.18
CA HIS A 282 8.02 -4.50 -10.47
C HIS A 282 6.77 -3.64 -10.22
N PRO A 283 5.54 -4.07 -10.57
CA PRO A 283 4.32 -3.32 -10.24
C PRO A 283 4.15 -3.07 -8.74
N GLU A 284 4.45 -4.07 -7.90
CA GLU A 284 4.42 -3.98 -6.43
C GLU A 284 5.44 -2.97 -5.90
N ARG A 285 6.65 -2.94 -6.48
CA ARG A 285 7.70 -1.97 -6.11
C ARG A 285 7.27 -0.54 -6.41
N VAL A 286 6.69 -0.29 -7.60
CA VAL A 286 6.23 1.06 -7.97
C VAL A 286 5.04 1.48 -7.12
N ALA A 287 4.09 0.58 -6.85
CA ALA A 287 2.97 0.87 -5.97
C ALA A 287 3.44 1.21 -4.54
N ALA A 288 4.43 0.48 -4.01
CA ALA A 288 5.03 0.78 -2.71
C ALA A 288 5.74 2.15 -2.70
N TRP A 289 6.43 2.51 -3.79
CA TRP A 289 7.07 3.81 -3.95
C TRP A 289 6.04 4.94 -3.91
N LEU A 290 5.01 4.85 -4.75
CA LEU A 290 3.92 5.84 -4.80
C LEU A 290 3.19 5.94 -3.47
N SER A 291 2.99 4.80 -2.78
CA SER A 291 2.35 4.78 -1.47
C SER A 291 3.12 5.62 -0.44
N GLU A 292 4.44 5.43 -0.37
CA GLU A 292 5.28 6.21 0.54
C GLU A 292 5.33 7.69 0.12
N VAL A 293 5.41 7.97 -1.17
CA VAL A 293 5.43 9.35 -1.66
C VAL A 293 4.15 10.11 -1.33
N PHE A 294 3.00 9.48 -1.51
CA PHE A 294 1.68 10.10 -1.31
C PHE A 294 1.23 10.17 0.16
N GLY A 295 2.18 10.04 1.09
CA GLY A 295 1.92 10.20 2.53
C GLY A 295 1.54 8.91 3.25
N GLY A 296 1.58 7.77 2.58
CA GLY A 296 1.38 6.46 3.18
C GLY A 296 2.58 5.96 4.00
N PRO A 297 2.51 4.72 4.50
CA PRO A 297 3.59 4.10 5.26
C PRO A 297 4.87 3.93 4.42
N ARG A 298 6.01 3.68 5.08
CA ARG A 298 7.34 3.57 4.46
C ARG A 298 7.56 2.22 3.74
N LEU A 299 6.56 1.77 2.99
CA LEU A 299 6.53 0.45 2.37
C LEU A 299 7.71 0.22 1.44
N TYR A 300 8.10 1.24 0.65
CA TYR A 300 9.22 1.10 -0.26
C TYR A 300 10.55 1.09 0.47
N THR A 301 10.71 2.04 1.40
CA THR A 301 11.95 2.13 2.18
C THR A 301 12.21 0.87 2.97
N GLU A 302 11.20 0.35 3.66
CA GLU A 302 11.34 -0.85 4.50
C GLU A 302 11.56 -2.14 3.69
N ARG A 303 10.91 -2.28 2.53
CA ARG A 303 10.99 -3.52 1.72
C ARG A 303 12.12 -3.52 0.70
N TYR A 304 12.49 -2.35 0.18
CA TYR A 304 13.36 -2.24 -0.98
C TYR A 304 14.57 -1.31 -0.78
N GLY A 305 14.67 -0.58 0.34
CA GLY A 305 15.86 0.21 0.67
C GLY A 305 15.82 1.68 0.22
N GLY A 306 14.65 2.21 -0.09
CA GLY A 306 14.42 3.66 -0.20
C GLY A 306 15.01 4.31 -1.45
N TYR A 307 15.17 5.64 -1.40
CA TYR A 307 15.60 6.45 -2.54
C TYR A 307 16.86 5.93 -3.25
N ARG A 308 17.89 5.55 -2.48
CA ARG A 308 19.16 5.02 -3.03
C ARG A 308 18.92 3.81 -3.93
N ARG A 309 18.05 2.88 -3.52
CA ARG A 309 17.69 1.72 -4.36
C ARG A 309 16.98 2.17 -5.63
N MET A 310 16.00 3.06 -5.51
CA MET A 310 15.21 3.53 -6.66
C MET A 310 16.11 4.14 -7.73
N VAL A 311 17.00 5.05 -7.34
CA VAL A 311 17.94 5.69 -8.26
C VAL A 311 18.85 4.67 -8.93
N SER A 312 19.35 3.68 -8.18
CA SER A 312 20.20 2.64 -8.75
C SER A 312 19.52 1.79 -9.82
N GLN A 313 18.19 1.79 -9.91
CA GLN A 313 17.45 1.10 -10.97
C GLN A 313 17.29 1.96 -12.24
N HIS A 314 17.56 3.26 -12.16
CA HIS A 314 17.41 4.21 -13.27
C HIS A 314 18.74 4.59 -13.91
N ILE A 315 19.85 4.58 -13.16
CA ILE A 315 21.19 4.89 -13.67
C ILE A 315 21.53 4.02 -14.88
N GLY A 316 22.03 4.65 -15.94
CA GLY A 316 22.49 3.98 -17.16
C GLY A 316 21.37 3.47 -18.06
N LYS A 317 20.12 3.85 -17.81
CA LYS A 317 18.97 3.49 -18.67
C LYS A 317 18.78 4.43 -19.87
N GLU A 318 19.43 5.60 -19.87
CA GLU A 318 19.36 6.60 -20.95
C GLU A 318 17.92 6.89 -21.41
N ILE A 319 17.03 7.14 -20.45
CA ILE A 319 15.60 7.33 -20.69
C ILE A 319 15.41 8.57 -21.57
N ARG A 320 14.80 8.40 -22.75
CA ARG A 320 14.60 9.49 -23.70
C ARG A 320 13.34 10.31 -23.41
N PRO A 321 13.29 11.59 -23.81
CA PRO A 321 12.14 12.47 -23.55
C PRO A 321 10.78 11.93 -24.02
N GLU A 322 10.76 11.27 -25.18
CA GLU A 322 9.56 10.64 -25.75
C GLU A 322 9.11 9.42 -24.95
N GLN A 323 10.04 8.61 -24.44
CA GLN A 323 9.71 7.47 -23.55
C GLN A 323 9.12 7.97 -22.24
N ARG A 324 9.71 9.03 -21.65
CA ARG A 324 9.19 9.68 -20.44
C ARG A 324 7.78 10.21 -20.65
N ALA A 325 7.51 10.87 -21.78
CA ALA A 325 6.19 11.43 -22.07
C ALA A 325 5.10 10.34 -22.19
N LEU A 326 5.42 9.23 -22.87
CA LEU A 326 4.53 8.07 -22.96
C LEU A 326 4.30 7.43 -21.60
N TRP A 327 5.37 7.21 -20.82
CA TRP A 327 5.27 6.66 -19.47
C TRP A 327 4.33 7.49 -18.59
N ALA A 328 4.49 8.82 -18.56
CA ALA A 328 3.64 9.69 -17.77
C ALA A 328 2.17 9.64 -18.23
N THR A 329 1.94 9.63 -19.54
CA THR A 329 0.59 9.54 -20.13
C THR A 329 -0.12 8.26 -19.73
N TYR A 330 0.54 7.11 -19.91
CA TYR A 330 -0.05 5.81 -19.60
C TYR A 330 -0.22 5.57 -18.11
N MET A 331 0.62 6.15 -17.25
CA MET A 331 0.40 6.11 -15.79
C MET A 331 -0.90 6.82 -15.40
N VAL A 332 -1.20 7.96 -16.03
CA VAL A 332 -2.45 8.69 -15.81
C VAL A 332 -3.65 7.92 -16.36
N GLN A 333 -3.56 7.37 -17.58
CA GLN A 333 -4.61 6.52 -18.14
C GLN A 333 -4.86 5.26 -17.29
N SER A 334 -3.80 4.63 -16.77
CA SER A 334 -3.93 3.48 -15.87
C SER A 334 -4.64 3.86 -14.56
N ALA A 335 -4.53 5.10 -14.11
CA ALA A 335 -5.25 5.58 -12.93
C ALA A 335 -6.77 5.68 -13.20
N ASP A 336 -7.17 6.06 -14.41
CA ASP A 336 -8.57 6.03 -14.84
C ASP A 336 -9.08 4.60 -14.97
N ASP A 337 -8.33 3.73 -15.65
CA ASP A 337 -8.68 2.31 -15.82
C ASP A 337 -8.79 1.55 -14.49
N ALA A 338 -7.97 1.91 -13.50
CA ALA A 338 -8.02 1.35 -12.15
C ALA A 338 -9.17 1.93 -11.30
N GLY A 339 -9.86 2.97 -11.77
CA GLY A 339 -10.93 3.63 -11.04
C GLY A 339 -10.44 4.46 -9.86
N LEU A 340 -9.21 5.00 -9.90
CA LEU A 340 -8.78 5.99 -8.92
C LEU A 340 -9.69 7.23 -8.98
N PRO A 341 -9.82 8.00 -7.89
CA PRO A 341 -10.67 9.19 -7.85
C PRO A 341 -10.37 10.16 -9.00
N SER A 342 -11.42 10.71 -9.60
CA SER A 342 -11.35 11.61 -10.75
C SER A 342 -11.63 13.08 -10.40
N ASP A 343 -11.72 13.41 -9.10
CA ASP A 343 -11.89 14.78 -8.65
C ASP A 343 -10.70 15.66 -9.08
N PRO A 344 -10.96 16.92 -9.52
CA PRO A 344 -9.93 17.80 -10.05
C PRO A 344 -8.74 18.01 -9.10
N GLU A 345 -9.01 18.12 -7.81
CA GLU A 345 -8.02 18.35 -6.76
C GLU A 345 -7.01 17.19 -6.68
N PHE A 346 -7.50 15.95 -6.57
CA PHE A 346 -6.64 14.77 -6.55
C PHE A 346 -5.90 14.58 -7.87
N ARG A 347 -6.62 14.71 -9.00
CA ARG A 347 -6.02 14.51 -10.33
C ARG A 347 -4.92 15.53 -10.61
N ALA A 348 -5.09 16.79 -10.24
CA ALA A 348 -4.05 17.81 -10.39
C ALA A 348 -2.79 17.45 -9.57
N ALA A 349 -2.96 17.06 -8.30
CA ALA A 349 -1.84 16.70 -7.43
C ALA A 349 -1.12 15.43 -7.91
N PHE A 350 -1.86 14.41 -8.32
CA PHE A 350 -1.34 13.14 -8.85
C PHE A 350 -0.55 13.36 -10.15
N VAL A 351 -1.15 14.02 -11.14
CA VAL A 351 -0.51 14.28 -12.44
C VAL A 351 0.75 15.13 -12.27
N ALA A 352 0.71 16.15 -11.42
CA ALA A 352 1.86 16.99 -11.13
C ALA A 352 3.05 16.18 -10.59
N TYR A 353 2.80 15.22 -9.69
CA TYR A 353 3.85 14.33 -9.21
C TYR A 353 4.40 13.40 -10.29
N ILE A 354 3.53 12.75 -11.06
CA ILE A 354 3.93 11.83 -12.14
C ILE A 354 4.81 12.57 -13.15
N GLU A 355 4.40 13.78 -13.54
CA GLU A 355 5.18 14.65 -14.42
C GLU A 355 6.52 15.04 -13.80
N TRP A 356 6.52 15.54 -12.56
CA TRP A 356 7.73 15.95 -11.83
C TRP A 356 8.73 14.80 -11.64
N GLY A 357 8.26 13.66 -11.16
CA GLY A 357 9.08 12.46 -10.91
C GLY A 357 9.65 11.85 -12.18
N SER A 358 8.87 11.82 -13.28
CA SER A 358 9.35 11.29 -14.56
C SER A 358 10.52 12.09 -15.14
N ARG A 359 10.54 13.41 -14.94
CA ARG A 359 11.67 14.27 -15.36
C ARG A 359 12.95 13.98 -14.57
N ILE A 360 12.81 13.70 -13.28
CA ILE A 360 13.94 13.29 -12.42
C ILE A 360 14.48 11.92 -12.87
N ALA A 361 13.61 11.00 -13.28
CA ALA A 361 14.04 9.71 -13.81
C ALA A 361 14.91 9.87 -15.07
N VAL A 362 14.57 10.80 -15.97
CA VAL A 362 15.41 11.15 -17.13
C VAL A 362 16.77 11.67 -16.68
N GLU A 363 16.80 12.68 -15.80
CA GLU A 363 18.06 13.25 -15.28
C GLU A 363 18.96 12.19 -14.63
N ASN A 364 18.39 11.30 -13.81
CA ASN A 364 19.14 10.25 -13.12
C ASN A 364 19.60 9.10 -14.03
N SER A 365 19.05 8.99 -15.24
CA SER A 365 19.34 7.88 -16.15
C SER A 365 20.53 8.10 -17.07
N GLY A 366 20.99 9.35 -17.21
CA GLY A 366 22.11 9.71 -18.06
C GLY A 366 23.43 9.08 -17.59
N ALA A 367 24.35 8.83 -18.53
CA ALA A 367 25.64 8.19 -18.25
C ALA A 367 26.51 8.98 -17.27
N ASP A 368 26.43 10.32 -17.31
CA ASP A 368 27.21 11.23 -16.45
C ASP A 368 26.42 11.73 -15.22
N ALA A 369 25.23 11.18 -14.97
CA ALA A 369 24.37 11.64 -13.88
C ALA A 369 25.03 11.40 -12.51
N LYS A 370 25.03 12.44 -11.65
CA LYS A 370 25.53 12.37 -10.27
C LYS A 370 24.38 12.62 -9.27
N PRO A 371 23.41 11.68 -9.17
CA PRO A 371 22.29 11.86 -8.27
C PRO A 371 22.76 11.92 -6.80
N PRO A 372 22.15 12.78 -5.96
CA PRO A 372 22.50 12.86 -4.54
C PRO A 372 22.31 11.49 -3.85
N PRO A 373 23.33 10.94 -3.18
CA PRO A 373 23.32 9.54 -2.76
C PRO A 373 22.37 9.21 -1.60
N ASN A 374 22.01 10.21 -0.78
CA ASN A 374 21.31 10.02 0.51
C ASN A 374 20.05 10.90 0.66
N MET A 375 19.27 11.09 -0.40
CA MET A 375 17.99 11.80 -0.26
C MET A 375 16.92 10.91 0.39
N PRO A 376 16.01 11.47 1.20
CA PRO A 376 14.82 10.73 1.63
C PRO A 376 13.89 10.47 0.44
N VAL A 377 13.01 9.48 0.56
CA VAL A 377 11.87 9.34 -0.36
C VAL A 377 11.04 10.62 -0.28
N PRO A 378 10.72 11.28 -1.41
CA PRO A 378 9.99 12.54 -1.38
C PRO A 378 8.61 12.34 -0.77
N ARG A 379 8.11 13.36 -0.08
CA ARG A 379 6.71 13.41 0.38
C ARG A 379 5.96 14.43 -0.45
N TRP A 380 4.86 13.99 -1.05
CA TRP A 380 4.03 14.79 -1.93
C TRP A 380 2.66 15.03 -1.29
N TRP A 381 2.18 16.27 -1.36
CA TRP A 381 0.92 16.71 -0.75
C TRP A 381 -0.01 17.34 -1.79
N TRP A 382 -1.25 17.62 -1.41
CA TRP A 382 -2.29 18.23 -2.26
C TRP A 382 -1.84 19.50 -2.96
N VAL A 383 -1.12 20.35 -2.24
CA VAL A 383 -0.55 21.58 -2.77
C VAL A 383 0.95 21.40 -2.95
N CYS A 384 1.41 21.58 -4.18
CA CYS A 384 2.82 21.53 -4.53
C CYS A 384 3.54 22.74 -3.93
N ASN A 385 4.24 22.59 -2.80
CA ASN A 385 5.14 23.63 -2.28
C ASN A 385 6.54 23.56 -2.93
N ALA A 386 6.62 23.12 -4.19
CA ALA A 386 7.86 22.95 -4.91
C ALA A 386 8.34 24.32 -5.46
N THR A 387 9.35 24.89 -4.83
CA THR A 387 10.02 26.10 -5.34
C THR A 387 11.12 25.73 -6.35
N PRO A 388 11.54 26.63 -7.27
CA PRO A 388 12.59 26.34 -8.26
C PRO A 388 13.94 25.84 -7.70
N ALA A 389 14.18 25.96 -6.38
CA ALA A 389 15.36 25.47 -5.69
C ALA A 389 15.08 24.35 -4.67
N ALA A 390 13.85 23.82 -4.62
CA ALA A 390 13.46 22.79 -3.65
C ALA A 390 14.17 21.44 -3.86
N ARG A 391 14.91 21.25 -4.97
CA ARG A 391 15.73 20.06 -5.22
C ARG A 391 17.11 20.41 -5.78
N PRO A 392 18.18 19.68 -5.39
CA PRO A 392 19.41 19.60 -6.16
C PRO A 392 19.19 18.85 -7.48
N SER A 393 19.75 19.34 -8.59
CA SER A 393 19.68 18.65 -9.90
C SER A 393 20.82 17.65 -10.06
N ALA A 394 20.55 16.48 -10.66
CA ALA A 394 21.56 15.45 -10.92
C ALA A 394 22.54 15.80 -12.07
N ILE A 395 22.22 16.87 -12.81
CA ILE A 395 22.99 17.40 -13.95
C ILE A 395 23.50 18.82 -13.69
N ALA A 396 23.39 19.33 -12.45
CA ALA A 396 23.90 20.67 -12.15
C ALA A 396 25.43 20.70 -12.34
N ASP A 397 25.92 21.70 -13.07
CA ASP A 397 27.35 22.03 -13.07
C ASP A 397 27.77 22.40 -11.64
N ASP A 398 28.95 21.95 -11.21
CA ASP A 398 29.56 22.30 -9.92
C ASP A 398 29.62 23.84 -9.68
N ALA A 399 29.40 24.65 -10.73
CA ALA A 399 29.29 26.11 -10.70
C ALA A 399 27.98 26.66 -10.10
N GLN A 400 26.92 25.85 -9.97
CA GLN A 400 25.68 26.23 -9.27
C GLN A 400 25.55 25.60 -7.87
N ALA A 401 26.53 24.78 -7.46
CA ALA A 401 26.79 24.60 -6.05
C ALA A 401 27.14 25.99 -5.50
N VAL A 402 26.28 26.48 -4.60
CA VAL A 402 26.41 27.74 -3.87
C VAL A 402 27.88 28.11 -3.69
N SER A 403 28.27 29.31 -4.13
CA SER A 403 29.61 29.84 -3.90
C SER A 403 30.07 29.45 -2.51
N GLU A 404 31.04 28.53 -2.43
CA GLU A 404 31.85 28.35 -1.24
C GLU A 404 32.57 29.68 -1.05
N THR A 405 31.93 30.62 -0.35
CA THR A 405 32.67 31.67 0.32
C THR A 405 33.51 30.92 1.33
N GLY A 406 34.77 30.67 0.98
CA GLY A 406 35.73 30.01 1.85
C GLY A 406 35.62 30.62 3.25
N VAL A 407 35.40 29.76 4.24
CA VAL A 407 35.29 30.16 5.65
C VAL A 407 36.57 30.93 5.99
N ALA A 408 36.43 32.20 6.37
CA ALA A 408 37.55 32.95 6.91
C ALA A 408 37.91 32.35 8.28
N TRP A 409 39.12 31.79 8.38
CA TRP A 409 39.59 31.16 9.60
C TRP A 409 40.30 32.21 10.47
N PRO A 410 39.78 32.55 11.66
CA PRO A 410 40.45 33.47 12.56
C PRO A 410 41.74 32.84 13.12
N GLY A 411 42.75 33.68 13.37
CA GLY A 411 43.97 33.24 14.04
C GLY A 411 43.71 32.62 15.43
N PRO A 412 44.69 31.91 16.02
CA PRO A 412 44.53 31.24 17.32
C PRO A 412 44.04 32.15 18.45
N ASP A 413 44.50 33.41 18.46
CA ASP A 413 44.20 34.42 19.49
C ASP A 413 43.25 35.52 19.01
N GLU A 414 42.67 35.37 17.82
CA GLU A 414 41.75 36.35 17.23
C GLU A 414 40.30 36.12 17.70
N ALA A 415 39.58 37.20 17.98
CA ALA A 415 38.17 37.12 18.37
C ALA A 415 37.32 36.56 17.22
N VAL A 416 36.47 35.57 17.51
CA VAL A 416 35.58 34.98 16.51
C VAL A 416 34.37 35.90 16.31
N GLN A 417 34.15 36.40 15.10
CA GLN A 417 33.01 37.27 14.78
C GLN A 417 31.91 36.46 14.08
N PHE A 418 30.64 36.70 14.45
CA PHE A 418 29.52 35.94 13.90
C PHE A 418 29.41 36.09 12.38
N GLU A 419 29.32 37.33 11.88
CA GLU A 419 29.12 37.61 10.46
C GLU A 419 30.23 37.05 9.55
N GLN A 420 31.46 37.06 10.03
CA GLN A 420 32.64 36.70 9.24
C GLN A 420 33.01 35.22 9.38
N HIS A 421 32.84 34.62 10.56
CA HIS A 421 33.37 33.29 10.86
C HIS A 421 32.28 32.23 11.13
N ILE A 422 31.08 32.63 11.59
CA ILE A 422 30.03 31.68 12.02
C ILE A 422 28.86 31.63 11.04
N ARG A 423 28.33 32.77 10.60
CA ARG A 423 27.23 32.84 9.63
C ARG A 423 27.52 32.03 8.35
N PRO A 424 28.74 32.06 7.78
CA PRO A 424 29.05 31.26 6.58
C PRO A 424 29.05 29.75 6.80
N LEU A 425 29.15 29.27 8.05
CA LEU A 425 29.10 27.83 8.37
C LEU A 425 27.68 27.25 8.21
N PHE A 426 26.64 28.09 8.32
CA PHE A 426 25.25 27.68 8.14
C PHE A 426 24.82 27.84 6.68
N ARG A 427 24.55 26.73 6.00
CA ARG A 427 24.14 26.74 4.59
C ARG A 427 22.72 27.30 4.43
N PRO A 428 22.33 27.79 3.24
CA PRO A 428 20.95 28.24 2.99
C PRO A 428 19.90 27.17 3.32
N MET A 429 20.22 25.89 3.09
CA MET A 429 19.37 24.75 3.44
C MET A 429 19.23 24.54 4.95
N ASP A 430 20.32 24.72 5.71
CA ASP A 430 20.31 24.62 7.18
C ASP A 430 19.39 25.69 7.76
N ARG A 431 19.53 26.94 7.30
CA ARG A 431 18.67 28.06 7.68
C ARG A 431 17.21 27.75 7.36
N SER A 432 16.92 27.38 6.11
CA SER A 432 15.55 27.10 5.67
C SER A 432 14.88 26.00 6.50
N SER A 433 15.65 24.98 6.88
CA SER A 433 15.18 23.88 7.73
C SER A 433 14.92 24.30 9.17
N MET A 434 15.51 25.39 9.64
CA MET A 434 15.41 25.88 11.03
C MET A 434 14.51 27.11 11.20
N LEU A 435 14.09 27.77 10.11
CA LEU A 435 13.27 29.00 10.15
C LEU A 435 11.95 28.85 10.93
N PHE A 436 11.42 27.63 11.07
CA PHE A 436 10.24 27.37 11.89
C PHE A 436 10.50 27.53 13.41
N ALA A 437 11.76 27.46 13.83
CA ALA A 437 12.20 27.59 15.21
C ALA A 437 12.90 28.94 15.45
N PHE A 438 13.98 29.23 14.70
CA PHE A 438 14.74 30.49 14.78
C PHE A 438 15.67 30.65 13.55
N ASP A 439 16.20 31.86 13.32
CA ASP A 439 16.98 32.16 12.12
C ASP A 439 18.49 31.94 12.34
N LEU A 440 19.06 30.92 11.69
CA LEU A 440 20.50 30.61 11.75
C LEU A 440 21.42 31.68 11.16
N TRP A 441 20.89 32.69 10.46
CA TRP A 441 21.66 33.84 9.99
C TRP A 441 21.46 35.10 10.84
N LYS A 442 20.79 35.02 11.98
CA LYS A 442 20.71 36.11 12.96
C LYS A 442 21.57 35.79 14.17
N GLU A 443 22.53 36.66 14.47
CA GLU A 443 23.47 36.47 15.59
C GLU A 443 22.74 36.26 16.92
N GLU A 444 21.70 37.04 17.19
CA GLU A 444 20.92 36.99 18.43
C GLU A 444 20.23 35.62 18.63
N ASP A 445 19.65 35.08 17.57
CA ASP A 445 18.97 33.78 17.59
C ASP A 445 20.00 32.65 17.83
N VAL A 446 21.11 32.66 17.09
CA VAL A 446 22.17 31.66 17.24
C VAL A 446 22.84 31.76 18.62
N ALA A 447 23.04 32.98 19.14
CA ALA A 447 23.60 33.22 20.46
C ALA A 447 22.72 32.64 21.57
N ARG A 448 21.41 32.88 21.48
CA ARG A 448 20.40 32.38 22.44
C ARG A 448 20.38 30.85 22.51
N HIS A 449 20.56 30.20 21.36
CA HIS A 449 20.52 28.73 21.24
C HIS A 449 21.89 28.06 21.19
N SER A 450 22.98 28.82 21.35
CA SER A 450 24.38 28.39 21.16
C SER A 450 24.74 27.07 21.85
N ARG A 451 24.33 26.87 23.12
CA ARG A 451 24.59 25.60 23.86
C ARG A 451 23.89 24.39 23.25
N GLN A 452 22.65 24.56 22.78
CA GLN A 452 21.87 23.47 22.16
C GLN A 452 22.41 23.15 20.77
N ILE A 453 22.77 24.19 20.00
CA ILE A 453 23.40 24.07 18.69
C ILE A 453 24.74 23.33 18.82
N LEU A 454 25.60 23.75 19.76
CA LEU A 454 26.89 23.10 20.00
C LEU A 454 26.74 21.62 20.37
N ALA A 455 25.84 21.28 21.30
CA ALA A 455 25.61 19.88 21.68
C ALA A 455 25.16 19.00 20.50
N ARG A 456 24.37 19.57 19.56
CA ARG A 456 23.91 18.84 18.37
C ARG A 456 25.00 18.70 17.32
N LEU A 457 25.87 19.71 17.17
CA LEU A 457 27.07 19.68 16.33
C LEU A 457 28.08 18.64 16.84
N GLU A 458 28.38 18.62 18.13
CA GLU A 458 29.28 17.65 18.77
C GLU A 458 28.76 16.22 18.67
N ALA A 459 27.43 16.04 18.76
CA ALA A 459 26.79 14.75 18.55
C ALA A 459 26.73 14.33 17.06
N GLY A 460 27.14 15.18 16.12
CA GLY A 460 27.04 14.92 14.68
C GLY A 460 25.61 14.78 14.17
N THR A 461 24.65 15.30 14.93
CA THR A 461 23.20 15.19 14.64
C THR A 461 22.62 16.42 13.96
N MET A 462 23.48 17.41 13.71
CA MET A 462 23.16 18.62 12.98
C MET A 462 24.36 19.00 12.09
N PRO A 463 24.12 19.38 10.82
CA PRO A 463 22.83 19.31 10.12
C PRO A 463 22.35 17.87 9.86
N CYS A 464 21.07 17.69 9.50
CA CYS A 464 20.42 16.38 9.40
C CYS A 464 20.95 15.50 8.25
N ASP A 465 21.77 16.07 7.36
CA ASP A 465 22.36 15.48 6.17
C ASP A 465 23.87 15.20 6.31
N GLY A 466 24.49 15.49 7.46
CA GLY A 466 25.89 15.14 7.73
C GLY A 466 26.51 15.97 8.85
N ALA A 467 27.47 15.39 9.59
CA ALA A 467 28.17 16.07 10.67
C ALA A 467 29.15 17.14 10.13
N TRP A 468 29.32 18.23 10.89
CA TRP A 468 30.37 19.21 10.61
C TRP A 468 31.78 18.63 10.83
N PRO A 469 32.79 19.09 10.06
CA PRO A 469 34.20 18.86 10.37
C PRO A 469 34.56 19.35 11.77
N ALA A 470 35.46 18.65 12.47
CA ALA A 470 35.84 18.95 13.85
C ALA A 470 36.36 20.38 14.04
N GLU A 471 37.05 20.92 13.04
CA GLU A 471 37.54 22.31 12.97
C GLU A 471 36.42 23.35 12.96
N GLN A 472 35.30 23.10 12.28
CA GLN A 472 34.14 24.00 12.29
C GLN A 472 33.39 23.93 13.62
N VAL A 473 33.29 22.73 14.21
CA VAL A 473 32.71 22.53 15.55
C VAL A 473 33.55 23.27 16.60
N ALA A 474 34.88 23.18 16.52
CA ALA A 474 35.79 23.89 17.42
C ALA A 474 35.69 25.42 17.26
N LEU A 475 35.54 25.92 16.04
CA LEU A 475 35.34 27.33 15.76
C LEU A 475 34.01 27.84 16.35
N PHE A 476 32.93 27.08 16.17
CA PHE A 476 31.63 27.41 16.76
C PHE A 476 31.67 27.36 18.30
N ALA A 477 32.35 26.37 18.88
CA ALA A 477 32.54 26.28 20.33
C ALA A 477 33.29 27.50 20.89
N ARG A 478 34.32 27.97 20.18
CA ARG A 478 35.11 29.16 20.54
C ARG A 478 34.25 30.43 20.52
N TRP A 479 33.39 30.57 19.51
CA TRP A 479 32.43 31.68 19.45
C TRP A 479 31.36 31.59 20.55
N ALA A 480 30.73 30.41 20.70
CA ALA A 480 29.69 30.18 21.70
C ALA A 480 30.17 30.42 23.14
N GLY A 481 31.44 30.12 23.44
CA GLY A 481 32.05 30.40 24.74
C GLY A 481 32.33 31.88 25.01
N ALA A 482 32.42 32.71 23.97
CA ALA A 482 32.69 34.15 24.07
C ALA A 482 31.41 35.01 24.11
N VAL A 483 30.28 34.48 23.63
CA VAL A 483 29.01 35.20 23.59
C VAL A 483 28.31 35.10 24.96
N LYS A 484 28.03 36.25 25.58
CA LYS A 484 27.20 36.30 26.78
C LYS A 484 25.76 35.98 26.40
N ALA A 485 25.25 34.82 26.81
CA ALA A 485 23.85 34.48 26.65
C ALA A 485 22.98 35.58 27.29
N PRO A 486 22.06 36.23 26.55
CA PRO A 486 21.08 37.11 27.17
C PRO A 486 20.20 36.29 28.12
N ALA A 487 19.86 36.88 29.27
CA ALA A 487 19.10 36.26 30.35
C ALA A 487 17.70 35.81 29.90
#